data_AF-A0A1F5ERT2-F1
#
_entry.id   AF-A0A1F5ERT2-F1
#
_cell.length_a   1.000
_cell.length_b   1.000
_cell.length_c   1.000
_cell.angle_alpha   90.00
_cell.angle_beta   90.00
_cell.angle_gamma   90.00
#
_symmetry.space_group_name_H-M   'P 1'
#
loop_
_entity.id
_entity.type
_entity.pdbx_description
1 polymer ?
#
loop_
_entity_poly.entity_id
_entity_poly.type
_entity_poly.pdbx_seq_one_letter_code
_entity_poly.pdbx_strand_id
1 'polypeptide(L)'
;MNKIITSMIVFSFVFSLGLSIVSAEENTATTTNVAPATTTRPVPMRVEAERRKTIRDTYQDKLNILREKYQENKNELKSTTTNASSTSIKKLNKERMEERKNLIQERLDEQRKEKVRVQAEKIAETFKKTLEKIKELAEKVSDRITTMEAKGFDMSKPKELMKQVPVAIADAEKAIEKMKTSLTEILTSNNPKEAFEGAKPLAQEAKDAVKKAHKSLVDVVIAIKGSVKMPRGTATTTPSTATTTATTTNQN
;
A
#
# COMPACT_ATOMS: atom_id res chain seq x y z
N MET A 1 9.42 -24.27 26.17
CA MET A 1 8.41 -23.19 26.24
C MET A 1 9.10 -21.86 26.48
N ASN A 2 8.86 -20.85 25.64
CA ASN A 2 8.69 -19.44 26.00
C ASN A 2 8.29 -18.65 24.75
N LYS A 3 7.08 -18.10 24.79
CA LYS A 3 6.39 -17.37 23.72
C LYS A 3 6.85 -15.91 23.77
N ILE A 4 7.35 -15.35 22.66
CA ILE A 4 7.49 -13.90 22.50
C ILE A 4 6.78 -13.48 21.22
N ILE A 5 5.77 -12.66 21.46
CA ILE A 5 4.75 -12.11 20.57
C ILE A 5 5.44 -11.28 19.48
N THR A 6 5.52 -11.82 18.27
CA THR A 6 5.80 -11.03 17.08
C THR A 6 4.47 -10.46 16.64
N SER A 7 4.17 -9.23 17.07
CA SER A 7 3.00 -8.46 16.61
C SER A 7 3.20 -8.09 15.13
N MET A 8 3.02 -9.07 14.24
CA MET A 8 2.83 -8.83 12.82
C MET A 8 1.48 -8.14 12.64
N ILE A 9 1.51 -6.83 12.42
CA ILE A 9 0.42 -6.17 11.71
C ILE A 9 0.54 -6.62 10.25
N VAL A 10 0.05 -7.83 9.96
CA VAL A 10 -0.31 -8.24 8.61
C VAL A 10 -1.55 -7.43 8.26
N PHE A 11 -1.37 -6.28 7.61
CA PHE A 11 -2.47 -5.65 6.88
C PHE A 11 -2.78 -6.56 5.68
N SER A 12 -3.66 -7.55 5.91
CA SER A 12 -4.27 -8.35 4.86
C SER A 12 -5.08 -7.41 3.97
N PHE A 13 -4.44 -6.97 2.89
CA PHE A 13 -5.09 -6.26 1.79
C PHE A 13 -5.97 -7.26 1.04
N VAL A 14 -7.19 -7.45 1.53
CA VAL A 14 -8.24 -8.13 0.76
C VAL A 14 -8.72 -7.12 -0.28
N PHE A 15 -8.18 -7.24 -1.49
CA PHE A 15 -8.78 -6.63 -2.68
C PHE A 15 -10.01 -7.47 -3.03
N SER A 16 -11.09 -7.33 -2.24
CA SER A 16 -12.33 -8.08 -2.43
C SER A 16 -13.10 -7.52 -3.63
N LEU A 17 -12.85 -8.11 -4.80
CA LEU A 17 -13.80 -8.18 -5.88
C LEU A 17 -14.62 -9.46 -5.68
N GLY A 18 -15.75 -9.35 -4.99
CA GLY A 18 -16.72 -10.43 -4.82
C GLY A 18 -18.08 -9.87 -4.40
N LEU A 19 -19.01 -9.80 -5.36
CA LEU A 19 -20.44 -9.65 -5.05
C LEU A 19 -20.94 -10.91 -4.35
N SER A 20 -21.66 -10.76 -3.25
CA SER A 20 -22.75 -11.65 -2.85
C SER A 20 -23.77 -10.84 -2.06
N ILE A 21 -25.00 -10.91 -2.55
CA ILE A 21 -26.21 -10.32 -1.98
C ILE A 21 -26.62 -11.19 -0.79
N VAL A 22 -26.91 -10.61 0.37
CA VAL A 22 -27.77 -11.22 1.40
C VAL A 22 -28.56 -10.12 2.10
N SER A 23 -29.86 -10.40 2.29
CA SER A 23 -30.92 -9.56 2.82
C SER A 23 -30.68 -9.00 4.22
N ALA A 24 -31.39 -7.91 4.50
CA ALA A 24 -31.62 -7.38 5.83
C ALA A 24 -32.49 -8.32 6.69
N GLU A 25 -32.14 -8.47 7.95
CA GLU A 25 -33.08 -8.72 9.06
C GLU A 25 -32.45 -8.22 10.38
N GLU A 26 -33.33 -7.91 11.32
CA GLU A 26 -33.19 -6.97 12.43
C GLU A 26 -32.78 -7.64 13.76
N ASN A 27 -32.11 -6.87 14.63
CA ASN A 27 -32.17 -6.89 16.11
C ASN A 27 -31.58 -8.06 16.94
N THR A 28 -30.50 -7.81 17.71
CA THR A 28 -30.52 -7.49 19.17
C THR A 28 -29.16 -7.68 19.90
N ALA A 29 -28.85 -6.70 20.76
CA ALA A 29 -28.15 -6.76 22.06
C ALA A 29 -26.68 -7.24 22.20
N THR A 30 -25.82 -6.25 22.50
CA THR A 30 -24.88 -6.18 23.65
C THR A 30 -23.78 -7.23 23.80
N THR A 31 -22.50 -6.79 23.71
CA THR A 31 -21.53 -6.84 24.83
C THR A 31 -20.22 -6.09 24.49
N THR A 32 -19.91 -5.17 25.39
CA THR A 32 -18.68 -4.43 25.74
C THR A 32 -17.35 -5.12 25.40
N ASN A 33 -16.37 -4.41 24.79
CA ASN A 33 -15.31 -3.66 25.47
C ASN A 33 -14.00 -3.47 24.64
N VAL A 34 -13.51 -2.23 24.70
CA VAL A 34 -12.14 -1.69 24.42
C VAL A 34 -11.56 -1.81 22.99
N ALA A 35 -11.77 -0.76 22.19
CA ALA A 35 -11.09 -0.50 20.92
C ALA A 35 -9.77 0.29 21.14
N PRO A 36 -8.63 -0.11 20.55
CA PRO A 36 -7.46 0.76 20.47
C PRO A 36 -7.70 1.81 19.38
N ALA A 37 -7.56 3.08 19.77
CA ALA A 37 -7.73 4.24 18.90
C ALA A 37 -6.85 4.14 17.64
N THR A 38 -7.48 3.82 16.51
CA THR A 38 -6.86 3.90 15.19
C THR A 38 -6.95 5.36 14.77
N THR A 39 -5.87 6.12 14.96
CA THR A 39 -5.74 7.49 14.45
C THR A 39 -5.64 7.45 12.92
N THR A 40 -6.78 7.28 12.25
CA THR A 40 -6.97 7.64 10.86
C THR A 40 -7.03 9.16 10.77
N ARG A 41 -5.96 9.79 10.28
CA ARG A 41 -6.09 11.17 9.77
C ARG A 41 -7.07 11.13 8.59
N PRO A 42 -8.07 12.02 8.54
CA PRO A 42 -9.06 12.03 7.48
C PRO A 42 -8.43 12.62 6.21
N VAL A 43 -8.40 11.82 5.14
CA VAL A 43 -8.57 12.41 3.80
C VAL A 43 -9.87 13.24 3.89
N PRO A 44 -9.93 14.50 3.43
CA PRO A 44 -11.08 15.36 3.69
C PRO A 44 -12.35 14.68 3.19
N MET A 45 -13.12 14.14 4.13
CA MET A 45 -14.31 13.31 3.92
C MET A 45 -15.33 14.00 3.00
N ARG A 46 -15.28 15.34 2.97
CA ARG A 46 -16.07 16.21 2.09
C ARG A 46 -15.76 16.01 0.61
N VAL A 47 -14.49 15.92 0.21
CA VAL A 47 -14.10 15.80 -1.21
C VAL A 47 -14.51 14.45 -1.79
N GLU A 48 -14.34 13.37 -1.02
CA GLU A 48 -14.81 12.04 -1.43
C GLU A 48 -16.34 11.94 -1.43
N ALA A 49 -17.03 12.55 -0.46
CA ALA A 49 -18.49 12.55 -0.40
C ALA A 49 -19.10 13.33 -1.57
N GLU A 50 -18.53 14.48 -1.93
CA GLU A 50 -18.96 15.28 -3.08
C GLU A 50 -18.78 14.52 -4.39
N ARG A 51 -17.62 13.87 -4.62
CA ARG A 51 -17.41 13.04 -5.82
C ARG A 51 -18.37 11.84 -5.89
N ARG A 52 -18.65 11.19 -4.76
CA ARG A 52 -19.64 10.10 -4.72
C ARG A 52 -21.05 10.59 -5.03
N LYS A 53 -21.37 11.82 -4.61
CA LYS A 53 -22.64 12.47 -4.91
C LYS A 53 -22.74 12.82 -6.39
N THR A 54 -21.71 13.43 -6.98
CA THR A 54 -21.71 13.75 -8.41
C THR A 54 -21.88 12.51 -9.29
N ILE A 55 -21.15 11.42 -9.02
CA ILE A 55 -21.32 10.15 -9.76
C ILE A 55 -22.75 9.62 -9.65
N ARG A 56 -23.38 9.73 -8.47
CA ARG A 56 -24.76 9.30 -8.26
C ARG A 56 -25.74 10.17 -9.06
N ASP A 57 -25.58 11.49 -9.01
CA ASP A 57 -26.47 12.45 -9.64
C ASP A 57 -26.39 12.31 -11.18
N THR A 58 -25.18 12.23 -11.74
CA THR A 58 -24.96 11.98 -13.18
C THR A 58 -25.64 10.69 -13.65
N TYR A 59 -25.66 9.65 -12.81
CA TYR A 59 -26.31 8.38 -13.16
C TYR A 59 -27.84 8.47 -13.09
N GLN A 60 -28.38 9.21 -12.13
CA GLN A 60 -29.83 9.45 -12.07
C GLN A 60 -30.31 10.19 -13.32
N ASP A 61 -29.56 11.18 -13.78
CA ASP A 61 -29.85 11.91 -15.02
C ASP A 61 -29.82 10.99 -16.24
N LYS A 62 -28.77 10.17 -16.38
CA LYS A 62 -28.69 9.17 -17.47
C LYS A 62 -29.87 8.18 -17.46
N LEU A 63 -30.33 7.74 -16.29
CA LEU A 63 -31.50 6.87 -16.17
C LEU A 63 -32.81 7.56 -16.54
N ASN A 64 -32.95 8.85 -16.21
CA ASN A 64 -34.13 9.64 -16.56
C ASN A 64 -34.21 9.86 -18.08
N ILE A 65 -33.09 10.23 -18.71
CA ILE A 65 -32.98 10.37 -20.17
C ILE A 65 -33.35 9.05 -20.87
N LEU A 66 -32.86 7.90 -20.37
CA LEU A 66 -33.20 6.60 -20.93
C LEU A 66 -34.70 6.27 -20.78
N ARG A 67 -35.31 6.65 -19.66
CA ARG A 67 -36.74 6.46 -19.41
C ARG A 67 -37.57 7.30 -20.39
N GLU A 68 -37.20 8.56 -20.61
CA GLU A 68 -37.85 9.47 -21.55
C GLU A 68 -37.77 8.95 -22.98
N LYS A 69 -36.56 8.59 -23.44
CA LYS A 69 -36.33 7.99 -24.78
C LYS A 69 -37.18 6.74 -25.02
N TYR A 70 -37.34 5.90 -24.01
CA TYR A 70 -38.20 4.71 -24.11
C TYR A 70 -39.68 5.06 -24.22
N GLN A 71 -40.16 6.05 -23.47
CA GLN A 71 -41.56 6.49 -23.55
C GLN A 71 -41.85 7.14 -24.90
N GLU A 72 -40.92 7.94 -25.41
CA GLU A 72 -40.99 8.55 -26.74
C GLU A 72 -41.07 7.48 -27.84
N ASN A 73 -40.10 6.56 -27.90
CA ASN A 73 -40.12 5.45 -28.87
C ASN A 73 -41.39 4.59 -28.76
N LYS A 74 -41.90 4.37 -27.53
CA LYS A 74 -43.13 3.60 -27.32
C LYS A 74 -44.36 4.35 -27.81
N ASN A 75 -44.40 5.67 -27.64
CA ASN A 75 -45.50 6.52 -28.08
C ASN A 75 -45.48 6.68 -29.60
N GLU A 76 -44.31 6.85 -30.21
CA GLU A 76 -44.15 6.84 -31.68
C GLU A 76 -44.59 5.51 -32.29
N LEU A 77 -44.25 4.38 -31.66
CA LEU A 77 -44.66 3.05 -32.13
C LEU A 77 -46.17 2.82 -32.02
N LYS A 78 -46.83 3.47 -31.04
CA LYS A 78 -48.30 3.44 -30.90
C LYS A 78 -49.00 4.36 -31.90
N SER A 79 -48.39 5.50 -32.26
CA SER A 79 -49.00 6.47 -33.18
C SER A 79 -48.86 6.07 -34.65
N THR A 80 -47.78 5.36 -35.02
CA THR A 80 -47.51 4.93 -36.40
C THR A 80 -48.15 3.61 -36.80
N THR A 81 -48.71 2.83 -35.86
CA THR A 81 -49.34 1.53 -36.19
C THR A 81 -50.52 1.24 -35.25
N THR A 82 -51.74 1.16 -35.80
CA THR A 82 -52.96 0.80 -35.05
C THR A 82 -52.90 -0.59 -34.38
N ASN A 83 -51.91 -1.43 -34.77
CA ASN A 83 -51.56 -2.69 -34.15
C ASN A 83 -50.03 -2.86 -34.08
N ALA A 84 -49.36 -2.27 -33.09
CA ALA A 84 -47.92 -2.47 -32.88
C ALA A 84 -47.62 -3.99 -32.83
N SER A 85 -46.94 -4.51 -33.86
CA SER A 85 -46.57 -5.92 -33.98
C SER A 85 -45.75 -6.38 -32.76
N SER A 86 -46.01 -7.60 -32.27
CA SER A 86 -45.24 -8.18 -31.15
C SER A 86 -43.72 -8.16 -31.41
N THR A 87 -43.32 -8.20 -32.68
CA THR A 87 -41.93 -8.12 -33.13
C THR A 87 -41.30 -6.75 -32.85
N SER A 88 -42.03 -5.66 -33.08
CA SER A 88 -41.57 -4.28 -32.84
C SER A 88 -41.39 -4.00 -31.34
N ILE A 89 -42.34 -4.47 -30.52
CA ILE A 89 -42.26 -4.37 -29.06
C ILE A 89 -41.11 -5.23 -28.50
N LYS A 90 -40.88 -6.42 -29.05
CA LYS A 90 -39.72 -7.26 -28.69
C LYS A 90 -38.40 -6.56 -29.01
N LYS A 91 -38.28 -5.89 -30.17
CA LYS A 91 -37.08 -5.14 -30.56
C LYS A 91 -36.81 -3.97 -29.60
N LEU A 92 -37.82 -3.17 -29.31
CA LEU A 92 -37.73 -2.04 -28.36
C LEU A 92 -37.32 -2.51 -26.95
N ASN A 93 -37.88 -3.62 -26.49
CA ASN A 93 -37.51 -4.20 -25.20
C ASN A 93 -36.06 -4.72 -25.21
N LYS A 94 -35.58 -5.29 -26.32
CA LYS A 94 -34.19 -5.74 -26.46
C LYS A 94 -33.21 -4.56 -26.42
N GLU A 95 -33.48 -3.50 -27.18
CA GLU A 95 -32.69 -2.27 -27.20
C GLU A 95 -32.62 -1.63 -25.80
N ARG A 96 -33.75 -1.54 -25.10
CA ARG A 96 -33.79 -1.06 -23.70
C ARG A 96 -32.92 -1.92 -22.77
N MET A 97 -32.95 -3.25 -22.94
CA MET A 97 -32.13 -4.15 -22.11
C MET A 97 -30.64 -3.99 -22.40
N GLU A 98 -30.26 -3.76 -23.66
CA GLU A 98 -28.88 -3.48 -24.07
C GLU A 98 -28.40 -2.11 -23.53
N GLU A 99 -29.19 -1.05 -23.69
CA GLU A 99 -28.86 0.28 -23.15
C GLU A 99 -28.76 0.26 -21.61
N ARG A 100 -29.68 -0.45 -20.93
CA ARG A 100 -29.57 -0.67 -19.47
C ARG A 100 -28.32 -1.43 -19.07
N LYS A 101 -27.94 -2.47 -19.82
CA LYS A 101 -26.71 -3.22 -19.55
C LYS A 101 -25.48 -2.33 -19.71
N ASN A 102 -25.42 -1.53 -20.77
CA ASN A 102 -24.32 -0.60 -21.02
C ASN A 102 -24.20 0.44 -19.91
N LEU A 103 -25.32 1.01 -19.45
CA LEU A 103 -25.34 1.94 -18.32
C LEU A 103 -24.90 1.31 -17.01
N ILE A 104 -25.36 0.09 -16.71
CA ILE A 104 -24.91 -0.64 -15.52
C ILE A 104 -23.40 -0.88 -15.60
N GLN A 105 -22.90 -1.27 -16.77
CA GLN A 105 -21.47 -1.52 -16.99
C GLN A 105 -20.64 -0.24 -16.79
N GLU A 106 -21.06 0.88 -17.40
CA GLU A 106 -20.41 2.19 -17.25
C GLU A 106 -20.35 2.63 -15.78
N ARG A 107 -21.46 2.48 -15.04
CA ARG A 107 -21.50 2.77 -13.61
C ARG A 107 -20.53 1.89 -12.82
N LEU A 108 -20.46 0.60 -13.12
CA LEU A 108 -19.55 -0.32 -12.43
C LEU A 108 -18.09 0.04 -12.72
N ASP A 109 -17.77 0.48 -13.93
CA ASP A 109 -16.43 0.87 -14.33
C ASP A 109 -16.02 2.20 -13.69
N GLU A 110 -16.90 3.20 -13.63
CA GLU A 110 -16.67 4.45 -12.87
C GLU A 110 -16.49 4.20 -11.37
N GLN A 111 -17.36 3.36 -10.77
CA GLN A 111 -17.23 3.00 -9.36
C GLN A 111 -15.95 2.24 -9.07
N ARG A 112 -15.50 1.38 -10.00
CA ARG A 112 -14.24 0.67 -9.88
C ARG A 112 -13.07 1.64 -9.97
N LYS A 113 -13.06 2.56 -10.93
CA LYS A 113 -12.05 3.62 -11.07
C LYS A 113 -11.90 4.40 -9.76
N GLU A 114 -13.01 4.88 -9.20
CA GLU A 114 -12.97 5.69 -7.98
C GLU A 114 -12.52 4.88 -6.76
N LYS A 115 -13.01 3.64 -6.59
CA LYS A 115 -12.58 2.78 -5.48
C LYS A 115 -11.08 2.54 -5.48
N VAL A 116 -10.52 2.22 -6.64
CA VAL A 116 -9.10 1.95 -6.70
C VAL A 116 -8.29 3.23 -6.61
N ARG A 117 -8.76 4.36 -7.15
CA ARG A 117 -8.13 5.68 -6.93
C ARG A 117 -7.92 5.94 -5.45
N VAL A 118 -9.01 5.90 -4.68
CA VAL A 118 -8.98 6.13 -3.23
C VAL A 118 -8.06 5.13 -2.53
N GLN A 119 -8.18 3.85 -2.89
CA GLN A 119 -7.39 2.81 -2.25
C GLN A 119 -5.89 2.98 -2.53
N ALA A 120 -5.52 3.33 -3.75
CA ALA A 120 -4.13 3.42 -4.12
C ALA A 120 -3.48 4.75 -3.74
N GLU A 121 -4.23 5.85 -3.69
CA GLU A 121 -3.79 7.09 -3.02
C GLU A 121 -3.47 6.82 -1.54
N LYS A 122 -4.36 6.12 -0.84
CA LYS A 122 -4.15 5.72 0.55
C LYS A 122 -2.93 4.82 0.72
N ILE A 123 -2.70 3.88 -0.20
CA ILE A 123 -1.53 3.00 -0.18
C ILE A 123 -0.25 3.82 -0.39
N ALA A 124 -0.21 4.69 -1.40
CA ALA A 124 0.94 5.54 -1.69
C ALA A 124 1.29 6.45 -0.50
N GLU A 125 0.28 7.06 0.12
CA GLU A 125 0.47 7.89 1.30
C GLU A 125 0.99 7.07 2.49
N THR A 126 0.46 5.86 2.69
CA THR A 126 0.91 4.96 3.77
C THR A 126 2.35 4.52 3.57
N PHE A 127 2.74 4.16 2.35
CA PHE A 127 4.13 3.79 2.03
C PHE A 127 5.08 4.97 2.23
N LYS A 128 4.72 6.17 1.77
CA LYS A 128 5.52 7.38 2.00
C LYS A 128 5.73 7.65 3.49
N LYS A 129 4.66 7.65 4.29
CA LYS A 129 4.74 7.83 5.75
C LYS A 129 5.59 6.77 6.42
N THR A 130 5.48 5.52 5.96
CA THR A 130 6.29 4.41 6.49
C THR A 130 7.76 4.65 6.18
N LEU A 131 8.08 5.10 4.98
CA LEU A 131 9.45 5.39 4.58
C LEU A 131 10.05 6.58 5.33
N GLU A 132 9.27 7.63 5.58
CA GLU A 132 9.66 8.75 6.45
C GLU A 132 10.02 8.27 7.86
N LYS A 133 9.22 7.38 8.45
CA LYS A 133 9.54 6.77 9.75
C LYS A 133 10.81 5.92 9.70
N ILE A 134 11.04 5.18 8.61
CA ILE A 134 12.27 4.39 8.43
C ILE A 134 13.49 5.31 8.37
N LYS A 135 13.40 6.45 7.68
CA LYS A 135 14.48 7.46 7.63
C LYS A 135 14.79 8.03 9.02
N GLU A 136 13.76 8.45 9.75
CA GLU A 136 13.94 8.97 11.11
C GLU A 136 14.58 7.93 12.05
N LEU A 137 14.15 6.67 11.95
CA LEU A 137 14.76 5.59 12.73
C LEU A 137 16.20 5.27 12.27
N ALA A 138 16.50 5.40 10.98
CA ALA A 138 17.85 5.21 10.45
C ALA A 138 18.82 6.23 11.06
N GLU A 139 18.42 7.50 11.16
CA GLU A 139 19.22 8.55 11.83
C GLU A 139 19.47 8.19 13.31
N LYS A 140 18.40 7.86 14.06
CA LYS A 140 18.52 7.44 15.47
C LYS A 140 19.41 6.21 15.66
N VAL A 141 19.34 5.25 14.75
CA VAL A 141 20.20 4.05 14.78
C VAL A 141 21.65 4.41 14.47
N SER A 142 21.90 5.32 13.53
CA SER A 142 23.24 5.85 13.25
C SER A 142 23.86 6.52 14.48
N ASP A 143 23.11 7.40 15.15
CA ASP A 143 23.56 8.04 16.39
C ASP A 143 23.86 7.03 17.49
N ARG A 144 23.04 5.98 17.57
CA ARG A 144 23.25 4.90 18.53
C ARG A 144 24.53 4.12 18.23
N ILE A 145 24.84 3.85 16.97
CA ILE A 145 26.09 3.21 16.57
C ILE A 145 27.28 4.05 17.05
N THR A 146 27.29 5.35 16.77
CA THR A 146 28.36 6.27 17.20
C THR A 146 28.49 6.31 18.72
N THR A 147 27.38 6.39 19.44
CA THR A 147 27.37 6.42 20.91
C THR A 147 27.88 5.12 21.52
N MET A 148 27.58 3.97 20.90
CA MET A 148 28.03 2.67 21.40
C MET A 148 29.50 2.41 21.08
N GLU A 149 30.00 2.89 19.95
CA GLU A 149 31.42 2.86 19.63
C GLU A 149 32.25 3.70 20.60
N ALA A 150 31.78 4.91 20.94
CA ALA A 150 32.41 5.76 21.96
C ALA A 150 32.46 5.10 23.34
N LYS A 151 31.56 4.14 23.62
CA LYS A 151 31.55 3.31 24.83
C LYS A 151 32.46 2.08 24.74
N GLY A 152 33.23 1.93 23.66
CA GLY A 152 34.21 0.86 23.47
C GLY A 152 33.67 -0.44 22.87
N PHE A 153 32.39 -0.51 22.49
CA PHE A 153 31.81 -1.67 21.82
C PHE A 153 32.25 -1.74 20.35
N ASP A 154 32.47 -2.94 19.83
CA ASP A 154 32.76 -3.13 18.40
C ASP A 154 31.51 -2.94 17.54
N MET A 155 31.51 -1.84 16.78
CA MET A 155 30.42 -1.43 15.90
C MET A 155 30.73 -1.65 14.41
N SER A 156 31.77 -2.42 14.08
CA SER A 156 32.20 -2.63 12.68
C SER A 156 31.09 -3.25 11.82
N LYS A 157 30.42 -4.29 12.32
CA LYS A 157 29.33 -4.97 11.60
C LYS A 157 28.05 -4.12 11.47
N PRO A 158 27.55 -3.46 12.54
CA PRO A 158 26.45 -2.50 12.42
C PRO A 158 26.72 -1.39 11.39
N LYS A 159 27.94 -0.81 11.38
CA LYS A 159 28.32 0.23 10.41
C LYS A 159 28.28 -0.27 8.98
N GLU A 160 28.77 -1.48 8.74
CA GLU A 160 28.74 -2.07 7.39
C GLU A 160 27.30 -2.29 6.90
N LEU A 161 26.44 -2.85 7.75
CA LEU A 161 25.02 -3.03 7.41
C LEU A 161 24.30 -1.69 7.22
N MET A 162 24.67 -0.65 7.98
CA MET A 162 24.05 0.67 7.87
C MET A 162 24.22 1.30 6.47
N LYS A 163 25.29 0.95 5.73
CA LYS A 163 25.48 1.39 4.34
C LYS A 163 24.39 0.89 3.39
N GLN A 164 23.73 -0.22 3.71
CA GLN A 164 22.68 -0.81 2.88
C GLN A 164 21.30 -0.16 3.10
N VAL A 165 21.12 0.58 4.21
CA VAL A 165 19.84 1.21 4.56
C VAL A 165 19.47 2.33 3.58
N PRO A 166 20.35 3.30 3.26
CA PRO A 166 20.05 4.33 2.26
C PRO A 166 19.72 3.76 0.88
N VAL A 167 20.41 2.70 0.45
CA VAL A 167 20.16 2.04 -0.83
C VAL A 167 18.75 1.45 -0.86
N ALA A 168 18.36 0.71 0.17
CA ALA A 168 17.03 0.11 0.26
C ALA A 168 15.92 1.16 0.37
N ILE A 169 16.18 2.31 1.01
CA ILE A 169 15.26 3.45 1.05
C ILE A 169 15.06 4.03 -0.36
N ALA A 170 16.15 4.29 -1.09
CA ALA A 170 16.08 4.84 -2.45
C ALA A 170 15.34 3.90 -3.43
N ASP A 171 15.57 2.59 -3.33
CA ASP A 171 14.83 1.58 -4.09
C ASP A 171 13.30 1.68 -3.81
N ALA A 172 12.92 1.85 -2.54
CA ALA A 172 11.53 1.99 -2.14
C ALA A 172 10.90 3.29 -2.65
N GLU A 173 11.63 4.41 -2.62
CA GLU A 173 11.16 5.68 -3.21
C GLU A 173 10.85 5.50 -4.70
N LYS A 174 11.80 4.91 -5.44
CA LYS A 174 11.64 4.66 -6.87
C LYS A 174 10.42 3.77 -7.16
N ALA A 175 10.22 2.71 -6.39
CA ALA A 175 9.09 1.81 -6.58
C ALA A 175 7.74 2.49 -6.26
N ILE A 176 7.69 3.34 -5.21
CA ILE A 176 6.49 4.13 -4.88
C ILE A 176 6.16 5.12 -6.00
N GLU A 177 7.17 5.80 -6.57
CA GLU A 177 6.94 6.74 -7.68
C GLU A 177 6.43 6.02 -8.94
N LYS A 178 7.00 4.86 -9.31
CA LYS A 178 6.46 4.04 -10.41
C LYS A 178 4.99 3.68 -10.19
N MET A 179 4.64 3.24 -8.98
CA MET A 179 3.26 2.91 -8.63
C MET A 179 2.33 4.13 -8.78
N LYS A 180 2.77 5.33 -8.36
CA LYS A 180 1.98 6.56 -8.54
C LYS A 180 1.77 6.89 -10.02
N THR A 181 2.80 6.79 -10.85
CA THR A 181 2.69 7.02 -12.29
C THR A 181 1.66 6.07 -12.91
N SER A 182 1.72 4.77 -12.62
CA SER A 182 0.72 3.81 -13.11
C SER A 182 -0.70 4.11 -12.60
N LEU A 183 -0.82 4.66 -11.39
CA LEU A 183 -2.10 5.14 -10.87
C LEU A 183 -2.68 6.29 -11.70
N THR A 184 -1.83 7.22 -12.13
CA THR A 184 -2.28 8.32 -12.99
C THR A 184 -2.73 7.82 -14.37
N GLU A 185 -2.08 6.78 -14.90
CA GLU A 185 -2.47 6.13 -16.17
C GLU A 185 -3.82 5.41 -16.07
N ILE A 186 -4.12 4.76 -14.93
CA ILE A 186 -5.44 4.17 -14.68
C ILE A 186 -6.55 5.22 -14.77
N LEU A 187 -6.32 6.40 -14.18
CA LEU A 187 -7.34 7.44 -14.10
C LEU A 187 -7.68 8.03 -15.45
N THR A 188 -6.72 8.05 -16.38
CA THR A 188 -6.89 8.57 -17.74
C THR A 188 -7.23 7.49 -18.77
N SER A 189 -7.14 6.20 -18.40
CA SER A 189 -7.39 5.09 -19.32
C SER A 189 -8.87 4.92 -19.70
N ASN A 190 -9.11 4.66 -20.99
CA ASN A 190 -10.40 4.24 -21.53
C ASN A 190 -10.73 2.78 -21.21
N ASN A 191 -9.72 1.96 -20.85
CA ASN A 191 -9.88 0.58 -20.41
C ASN A 191 -9.34 0.41 -18.97
N PRO A 192 -10.14 0.77 -17.95
CA PRO A 192 -9.69 0.72 -16.56
C PRO A 192 -9.28 -0.68 -16.12
N LYS A 193 -9.94 -1.72 -16.64
CA LYS A 193 -9.67 -3.10 -16.24
C LYS A 193 -8.23 -3.52 -16.57
N GLU A 194 -7.78 -3.25 -17.78
CA GLU A 194 -6.40 -3.56 -18.21
C GLU A 194 -5.37 -2.71 -17.47
N ALA A 195 -5.65 -1.41 -17.30
CA ALA A 195 -4.77 -0.53 -16.54
C ALA A 195 -4.61 -0.99 -15.07
N PHE A 196 -5.67 -1.55 -14.47
CA PHE A 196 -5.60 -2.12 -13.12
C PHE A 196 -4.71 -3.36 -13.03
N GLU A 197 -4.83 -4.28 -13.98
CA GLU A 197 -3.99 -5.47 -14.01
C GLU A 197 -2.50 -5.08 -14.16
N GLY A 198 -2.20 -4.02 -14.92
CA GLY A 198 -0.85 -3.47 -15.04
C GLY A 198 -0.31 -2.81 -13.76
N ALA A 199 -1.17 -2.16 -12.96
CA ALA A 199 -0.76 -1.46 -11.75
C ALA A 199 -0.53 -2.38 -10.53
N LYS A 200 -1.22 -3.53 -10.49
CA LYS A 200 -1.11 -4.52 -9.41
C LYS A 200 0.34 -4.98 -9.13
N PRO A 201 1.14 -5.39 -10.12
CA PRO A 201 2.54 -5.77 -9.88
C PRO A 201 3.38 -4.60 -9.36
N LEU A 202 3.13 -3.37 -9.81
CA LEU A 202 3.86 -2.18 -9.33
C LEU A 202 3.54 -1.85 -7.87
N ALA A 203 2.29 -2.02 -7.45
CA ALA A 203 1.92 -1.88 -6.05
C ALA A 203 2.59 -2.94 -5.16
N GLN A 204 2.74 -4.16 -5.67
CA GLN A 204 3.44 -5.25 -4.99
C GLN A 204 4.95 -5.00 -4.93
N GLU A 205 5.57 -4.49 -6.01
CA GLU A 205 6.97 -4.05 -6.04
C GLU A 205 7.23 -2.98 -4.98
N ALA A 206 6.39 -1.95 -4.91
CA ALA A 206 6.50 -0.89 -3.90
C ALA A 206 6.40 -1.43 -2.47
N LYS A 207 5.45 -2.33 -2.22
CA LYS A 207 5.29 -2.99 -0.91
C LYS A 207 6.53 -3.76 -0.50
N ASP A 208 7.08 -4.56 -1.41
CA ASP A 208 8.24 -5.39 -1.12
C ASP A 208 9.51 -4.56 -0.94
N ALA A 209 9.67 -3.48 -1.71
CA ALA A 209 10.75 -2.52 -1.53
C ALA A 209 10.70 -1.83 -0.16
N VAL A 210 9.52 -1.36 0.28
CA VAL A 210 9.35 -0.77 1.63
C VAL A 210 9.65 -1.79 2.73
N LYS A 211 9.22 -3.05 2.57
CA LYS A 211 9.57 -4.12 3.52
C LYS A 211 11.07 -4.39 3.56
N LYS A 212 11.74 -4.37 2.40
CA LYS A 212 13.20 -4.56 2.31
C LYS A 212 13.93 -3.42 3.02
N ALA A 213 13.50 -2.18 2.86
CA ALA A 213 14.05 -1.02 3.59
C ALA A 213 13.91 -1.19 5.11
N HIS A 214 12.72 -1.57 5.58
CA HIS A 214 12.50 -1.85 7.01
C HIS A 214 13.37 -3.00 7.50
N LYS A 215 13.45 -4.11 6.74
CA LYS A 215 14.28 -5.27 7.11
C LYS A 215 15.76 -4.90 7.21
N SER A 216 16.28 -4.12 6.26
CA SER A 216 17.66 -3.64 6.28
C SER A 216 17.98 -2.92 7.60
N LEU A 217 17.09 -2.05 8.06
CA LEU A 217 17.25 -1.36 9.35
C LEU A 217 17.13 -2.33 10.55
N VAL A 218 16.23 -3.31 10.50
CA VAL A 218 16.12 -4.34 11.54
C VAL A 218 17.40 -5.17 11.65
N ASP A 219 18.04 -5.51 10.53
CA ASP A 219 19.29 -6.27 10.51
C ASP A 219 20.42 -5.47 11.19
N VAL A 220 20.47 -4.15 11.01
CA VAL A 220 21.39 -3.25 11.75
C VAL A 220 21.11 -3.30 13.26
N VAL A 221 19.84 -3.20 13.67
CA VAL A 221 19.45 -3.25 15.09
C VAL A 221 19.80 -4.59 15.72
N ILE A 222 19.60 -5.70 15.01
CA ILE A 222 20.00 -7.04 15.45
C ILE A 222 21.52 -7.11 15.61
N ALA A 223 22.29 -6.56 14.67
CA ALA A 223 23.74 -6.52 14.76
C ALA A 223 24.23 -5.70 15.97
N ILE A 224 23.63 -4.54 16.23
CA ILE A 224 23.92 -3.74 17.44
C ILE A 224 23.68 -4.58 18.69
N LYS A 225 22.53 -5.25 18.79
CA LYS A 225 22.23 -6.12 19.95
C LYS A 225 23.23 -7.27 20.09
N GLY A 226 23.73 -7.82 18.99
CA GLY A 226 24.79 -8.82 18.98
C GLY A 226 26.10 -8.28 19.55
N SER A 227 26.53 -7.09 19.11
CA SER A 227 27.75 -6.42 19.58
C SER A 227 27.72 -6.07 21.07
N VAL A 228 26.55 -5.85 21.66
CA VAL A 228 26.44 -5.56 23.11
C VAL A 228 26.49 -6.83 23.97
N LYS A 229 26.02 -7.96 23.43
CA LYS A 229 26.00 -9.24 24.17
C LYS A 229 27.37 -9.91 24.28
N MET A 230 28.30 -9.55 23.41
CA MET A 230 29.68 -9.99 23.47
C MET A 230 30.48 -8.85 24.12
N PRO A 231 30.87 -8.94 25.41
CA PRO A 231 31.86 -8.04 25.95
C PRO A 231 33.10 -8.17 25.08
N ARG A 232 33.68 -7.05 24.69
CA ARG A 232 34.96 -6.97 23.99
C ARG A 232 35.93 -7.91 24.69
N GLY A 233 36.27 -9.03 24.07
CA GLY A 233 37.40 -9.85 24.50
C GLY A 233 38.60 -8.91 24.51
N THR A 234 39.06 -8.56 25.71
CA THR A 234 40.28 -7.80 25.90
C THR A 234 41.41 -8.66 25.37
N ALA A 235 41.84 -8.40 24.13
CA ALA A 235 43.16 -8.81 23.69
C ALA A 235 44.16 -8.03 24.54
N THR A 236 44.54 -8.62 25.68
CA THR A 236 45.71 -8.22 26.44
C THR A 236 46.92 -8.46 25.56
N THR A 237 47.40 -7.42 24.89
CA THR A 237 48.74 -7.43 24.30
C THR A 237 49.74 -7.29 25.44
N THR A 238 50.18 -8.43 25.98
CA THR A 238 51.37 -8.47 26.82
C THR A 238 52.57 -8.07 25.95
N PRO A 239 53.33 -7.01 26.28
CA PRO A 239 54.53 -6.66 25.54
C PRO A 239 55.58 -7.76 25.73
N SER A 240 56.04 -8.34 24.62
CA SER A 240 57.18 -9.27 24.60
C SER A 240 58.47 -8.48 24.81
N THR A 241 58.98 -8.46 26.04
CA THR A 241 60.32 -7.97 26.34
C THR A 241 61.37 -8.88 25.68
N ALA A 242 61.99 -8.42 24.61
CA ALA A 242 63.17 -9.06 24.04
C ALA A 242 64.40 -8.71 24.90
N THR A 243 64.95 -9.70 25.58
CA THR A 243 66.25 -9.61 26.27
C THR A 243 67.38 -9.77 25.25
N THR A 244 68.01 -8.66 24.85
CA THR A 244 69.25 -8.70 24.07
C THR A 244 70.43 -8.90 25.00
N THR A 245 71.07 -10.07 24.94
CA THR A 245 72.34 -10.36 25.60
C THR A 245 73.48 -9.81 24.76
N ALA A 246 74.22 -8.83 25.27
CA ALA A 246 75.44 -8.32 24.64
C ALA A 246 76.59 -9.32 24.84
N THR A 247 77.22 -9.77 23.76
CA THR A 247 78.47 -10.53 23.79
C THR A 247 79.63 -9.56 23.55
N THR A 248 80.46 -9.34 24.57
CA THR A 248 81.69 -8.56 24.49
C THR A 248 82.83 -9.44 23.99
N THR A 249 83.29 -9.20 22.75
CA THR A 249 84.52 -9.79 22.22
C THR A 249 85.69 -8.87 22.57
N ASN A 250 86.55 -9.32 23.47
CA ASN A 250 87.90 -8.75 23.67
C ASN A 250 88.83 -9.35 22.61
N GLN A 251 89.52 -8.51 21.85
CA GLN A 251 90.71 -8.90 21.09
C GLN A 251 91.94 -8.33 21.78
N ASN A 252 92.95 -9.21 21.87
CA ASN A 252 94.29 -8.98 22.38
C ASN A 252 95.18 -8.50 21.23
#